data_AF-A0A0D2P298-F1
#
_entry.id   AF-A0A0D2P298-F1
#
_cell.length_a   1.000
_cell.length_b   1.000
_cell.length_c   1.000
_cell.angle_alpha   90.00
_cell.angle_beta   90.00
_cell.angle_gamma   90.00
#
_symmetry.space_group_name_H-M   'P 1'
#
loop_
_entity.id
_entity.type
_entity.pdbx_description
1 polymer ?
#
loop_
_entity_poly.entity_id
_entity_poly.type
_entity_poly.pdbx_seq_one_letter_code
_entity_poly.pdbx_strand_id
1 'polypeptide(L)'
;ESSEWLESLEAFAPKAQRASNKCNLNGCRVGCDLMNLFFLIDEHTDVGNAEEVQAQADIVMDALRNASTPRPPNEWVGGKAAQQFWFNATKFATEPSQDQFIRTIKMFLDAIVQQAFDRSKNRIRDIDSYFAIRRDTVGTRPALTVCGLYMNIPDSVISHPVIAKLTELCTDMIIMDNDMVSYKIE
;
A
#
# COMPACT_ATOMS: atom_id res chain seq x y z
N GLU A 1 -10.67 -4.86 16.36
CA GLU A 1 -9.69 -3.75 16.40
C GLU A 1 -9.35 -3.18 15.03
N SER A 2 -8.62 -3.86 14.12
CA SER A 2 -8.30 -3.26 12.79
C SER A 2 -9.53 -2.95 11.93
N SER A 3 -10.54 -3.84 11.92
CA SER A 3 -11.81 -3.58 11.22
C SER A 3 -12.58 -2.42 11.85
N GLU A 4 -12.69 -2.38 13.18
CA GLU A 4 -13.35 -1.29 13.91
C GLU A 4 -12.63 0.06 13.70
N TRP A 5 -11.30 0.04 13.65
CA TRP A 5 -10.49 1.21 13.32
C TRP A 5 -10.85 1.76 11.94
N LEU A 6 -10.89 0.89 10.93
CA LEU A 6 -11.22 1.30 9.56
C LEU A 6 -12.68 1.75 9.43
N GLU A 7 -13.62 1.06 10.08
CA GLU A 7 -15.04 1.46 10.13
C GLU A 7 -15.21 2.86 10.73
N SER A 8 -14.43 3.20 11.77
CA SER A 8 -14.47 4.53 12.40
C SER A 8 -14.03 5.67 11.48
N LEU A 9 -13.40 5.36 10.35
CA LEU A 9 -13.00 6.34 9.34
C LEU A 9 -14.10 6.59 8.31
N GLU A 10 -15.16 5.77 8.27
CA GLU A 10 -16.28 5.87 7.32
C GLU A 10 -15.80 5.96 5.85
N ALA A 11 -14.71 5.26 5.53
CA ALA A 11 -13.99 5.41 4.27
C ALA A 11 -14.56 4.59 3.09
N PHE A 12 -15.54 3.71 3.34
CA PHE A 12 -16.04 2.76 2.35
C PHE A 12 -17.55 2.78 2.21
N ALA A 13 -18.03 2.50 0.99
CA ALA A 13 -19.40 2.06 0.79
C ALA A 13 -19.65 0.69 1.46
N PRO A 14 -20.90 0.33 1.83
CA PRO A 14 -21.20 -0.88 2.60
C PRO A 14 -20.69 -2.20 1.99
N LYS A 15 -20.61 -2.29 0.65
CA LYS A 15 -20.09 -3.49 -0.03
C LYS A 15 -18.57 -3.61 0.17
N ALA A 16 -17.83 -2.52 -0.03
CA ALA A 16 -16.38 -2.48 0.14
C ALA A 16 -15.98 -2.68 1.61
N GLN A 17 -16.71 -2.09 2.57
CA GLN A 17 -16.48 -2.32 4.00
C GLN A 17 -16.59 -3.81 4.37
N ARG A 18 -17.62 -4.51 3.87
CA ARG A 18 -17.78 -5.96 4.10
C ARG A 18 -16.66 -6.80 3.50
N ALA A 19 -16.07 -6.36 2.38
CA ALA A 19 -14.93 -7.03 1.79
C ALA A 19 -13.67 -6.82 2.66
N SER A 20 -13.38 -5.57 3.05
CA SER A 20 -12.25 -5.23 3.91
C SER A 20 -12.31 -5.92 5.26
N ASN A 21 -13.50 -6.07 5.86
CA ASN A 21 -13.67 -6.75 7.15
C ASN A 21 -13.33 -8.25 7.12
N LYS A 22 -13.18 -8.86 5.94
CA LYS A 22 -12.69 -10.24 5.82
C LYS A 22 -11.17 -10.35 5.98
N CYS A 23 -10.44 -9.23 5.92
CA CYS A 23 -9.00 -9.22 6.14
C CYS A 23 -8.68 -9.45 7.62
N ASN A 24 -8.08 -10.60 7.92
CA ASN A 24 -7.68 -10.97 9.28
C ASN A 24 -6.34 -11.70 9.28
N LEU A 25 -5.26 -10.96 9.53
CA LEU A 25 -3.94 -11.51 9.85
C LEU A 25 -3.87 -11.74 11.35
N ASN A 26 -4.33 -12.91 11.80
CA ASN A 26 -4.36 -13.29 13.21
C ASN A 26 -3.05 -12.96 13.93
N GLY A 27 -3.11 -12.13 14.96
CA GLY A 27 -1.94 -11.76 15.79
C GLY A 27 -1.02 -10.68 15.20
N CYS A 28 -1.31 -10.11 14.02
CA CYS A 28 -0.48 -9.07 13.39
C CYS A 28 -1.30 -7.82 13.05
N ARG A 29 -1.55 -6.98 14.08
CA ARG A 29 -2.34 -5.74 13.90
C ARG A 29 -1.75 -4.79 12.85
N VAL A 30 -0.44 -4.53 12.89
CA VAL A 30 0.20 -3.61 11.94
C VAL A 30 0.05 -4.08 10.49
N GLY A 31 0.14 -5.40 10.27
CA GLY A 31 -0.14 -6.00 8.96
C GLY A 31 -1.59 -5.81 8.53
N CYS A 32 -2.56 -6.05 9.44
CA CYS A 32 -3.98 -5.81 9.15
C CYS A 32 -4.26 -4.35 8.82
N ASP A 33 -3.68 -3.41 9.59
CA ASP A 33 -3.87 -1.98 9.39
C ASP A 33 -3.26 -1.53 8.04
N LEU A 34 -2.11 -2.10 7.63
CA LEU A 34 -1.54 -1.87 6.30
C LEU A 34 -2.46 -2.40 5.19
N MET A 35 -2.98 -3.62 5.31
CA MET A 35 -3.88 -4.19 4.30
C MET A 35 -5.16 -3.37 4.14
N ASN A 36 -5.73 -2.91 5.25
CA ASN A 36 -6.89 -2.02 5.24
C ASN A 36 -6.56 -0.66 4.62
N LEU A 37 -5.35 -0.14 4.83
CA LEU A 37 -4.88 1.07 4.16
C LEU A 37 -4.76 0.86 2.64
N PHE A 38 -4.25 -0.29 2.18
CA PHE A 38 -4.22 -0.61 0.75
C PHE A 38 -5.61 -0.67 0.14
N PHE A 39 -6.57 -1.35 0.79
CA PHE A 39 -7.96 -1.36 0.30
C PHE A 39 -8.56 0.04 0.22
N LEU A 40 -8.24 0.92 1.17
CA LEU A 40 -8.73 2.31 1.17
C LEU A 40 -8.15 3.07 -0.01
N ILE A 41 -6.85 2.93 -0.25
CA ILE A 41 -6.16 3.56 -1.37
C ILE A 41 -6.78 3.05 -2.69
N ASP A 42 -6.82 1.73 -2.91
CA ASP A 42 -7.33 1.12 -4.14
C ASP A 42 -8.76 1.56 -4.47
N GLU A 43 -9.68 1.52 -3.49
CA GLU A 43 -11.09 1.90 -3.68
C GLU A 43 -11.24 3.32 -4.25
N HIS A 44 -10.33 4.23 -3.88
CA HIS A 44 -10.36 5.61 -4.35
C HIS A 44 -9.53 5.81 -5.62
N THR A 45 -8.36 5.16 -5.73
CA THR A 45 -7.42 5.39 -6.84
C THR A 45 -7.79 4.66 -8.11
N ASP A 46 -8.54 3.56 -8.05
CA ASP A 46 -8.96 2.81 -9.24
C ASP A 46 -10.01 3.55 -10.07
N VAL A 47 -10.85 4.36 -9.43
CA VAL A 47 -11.88 5.17 -10.09
C VAL A 47 -11.46 6.62 -10.31
N GLY A 48 -10.41 7.09 -9.61
CA GLY A 48 -9.91 8.46 -9.72
C GLY A 48 -9.19 8.76 -11.06
N ASN A 49 -9.12 10.03 -11.43
CA ASN A 49 -8.26 10.46 -12.54
C ASN A 49 -6.80 10.65 -12.10
N ALA A 50 -5.86 10.80 -13.06
CA ALA A 50 -4.43 10.87 -12.74
C ALA A 50 -4.05 12.03 -11.80
N GLU A 51 -4.70 13.19 -11.91
CA GLU A 51 -4.44 14.34 -11.04
C GLU A 51 -4.96 14.09 -9.61
N GLU A 52 -6.16 13.51 -9.49
CA GLU A 52 -6.74 13.11 -8.19
C GLU A 52 -5.86 12.07 -7.49
N VAL A 53 -5.41 11.04 -8.23
CA VAL A 53 -4.56 9.98 -7.70
C VAL A 53 -3.19 10.51 -7.28
N GLN A 54 -2.62 11.45 -8.04
CA GLN A 54 -1.38 12.13 -7.63
C GLN A 54 -1.57 12.89 -6.31
N ALA A 55 -2.66 13.66 -6.18
CA ALA A 55 -2.95 14.37 -4.93
C ALA A 55 -3.15 13.41 -3.74
N GLN A 56 -3.83 12.29 -3.96
CA GLN A 56 -4.01 11.24 -2.95
C GLN A 56 -2.68 10.61 -2.52
N ALA A 57 -1.80 10.30 -3.48
CA ALA A 57 -0.45 9.79 -3.23
C ALA A 57 0.40 10.79 -2.42
N ASP A 58 0.33 12.07 -2.77
CA ASP A 58 1.05 13.13 -2.06
C ASP A 58 0.55 13.30 -0.62
N ILE A 59 -0.78 13.25 -0.41
CA ILE A 59 -1.41 13.29 0.92
C ILE A 59 -0.95 12.11 1.78
N VAL A 60 -0.94 10.89 1.23
CA VAL A 60 -0.48 9.70 1.96
C VAL A 60 0.99 9.84 2.32
N MET A 61 1.85 10.24 1.38
CA MET A 61 3.28 10.42 1.64
C MET A 61 3.55 11.49 2.70
N ASP A 62 2.82 12.61 2.66
CA ASP A 62 2.91 13.65 3.67
C ASP A 62 2.47 13.14 5.05
N ALA A 63 1.35 12.42 5.12
CA ALA A 63 0.86 11.83 6.36
C ALA A 63 1.83 10.82 6.99
N LEU A 64 2.50 10.01 6.17
CA LEU A 64 3.51 9.05 6.63
C LEU A 64 4.77 9.76 7.15
N ARG A 65 5.25 10.80 6.45
CA ARG A 65 6.44 11.56 6.88
C ARG A 65 6.17 12.44 8.11
N ASN A 66 4.94 12.88 8.29
CA ASN A 66 4.51 13.79 9.35
C ASN A 66 3.46 13.15 10.27
N ALA A 67 3.66 11.88 10.65
CA ALA A 67 2.66 11.08 11.37
C ALA A 67 2.26 11.63 12.76
N SER A 68 3.04 12.56 13.33
CA SER A 68 2.73 13.22 14.62
C SER A 68 2.07 14.60 14.46
N THR A 69 1.93 15.11 13.23
CA THR A 69 1.38 16.44 12.95
C THR A 69 -0.11 16.35 12.64
N PRO A 70 -1.00 17.09 13.30
CA PRO A 70 -2.44 17.05 12.99
C PRO A 70 -2.72 17.25 11.49
N ARG A 71 -3.61 16.41 10.91
CA ARG A 71 -4.00 16.54 9.49
C ARG A 71 -4.90 17.77 9.27
N PRO A 72 -4.84 18.41 8.09
CA PRO A 72 -5.74 19.51 7.74
C PRO A 72 -7.22 19.09 7.82
N PRO A 73 -8.13 20.00 8.22
CA PRO A 73 -9.55 19.74 8.14
C PRO A 73 -9.99 19.60 6.67
N ASN A 74 -10.96 18.72 6.41
CA ASN A 74 -11.50 18.42 5.07
C ASN A 74 -10.48 17.82 4.08
N GLU A 75 -9.33 17.32 4.56
CA GLU A 75 -8.44 16.50 3.74
C GLU A 75 -9.12 15.15 3.39
N TRP A 76 -8.71 14.55 2.26
CA TRP A 76 -9.12 13.20 1.92
C TRP A 76 -8.80 12.21 3.05
N VAL A 77 -9.75 11.32 3.35
CA VAL A 77 -9.71 10.38 4.50
C VAL A 77 -8.45 9.50 4.54
N GLY A 78 -7.87 9.20 3.38
CA GLY A 78 -6.62 8.44 3.28
C GLY A 78 -5.44 9.07 4.02
N GLY A 79 -5.38 10.41 4.11
CA GLY A 79 -4.35 11.10 4.90
C GLY A 79 -4.44 10.78 6.40
N LYS A 80 -5.65 10.81 6.96
CA LYS A 80 -5.89 10.45 8.36
C LYS A 80 -5.63 8.95 8.60
N ALA A 81 -6.05 8.09 7.67
CA ALA A 81 -5.81 6.65 7.76
C ALA A 81 -4.31 6.32 7.76
N ALA A 82 -3.55 6.86 6.80
CA ALA A 82 -2.11 6.67 6.68
C ALA A 82 -1.36 7.19 7.91
N GLN A 83 -1.73 8.37 8.41
CA GLN A 83 -1.17 8.92 9.64
C GLN A 83 -1.38 7.97 10.84
N GLN A 84 -2.62 7.53 11.08
CA GLN A 84 -2.94 6.70 12.24
C GLN A 84 -2.27 5.33 12.18
N PHE A 85 -2.26 4.71 10.99
CA PHE A 85 -1.52 3.48 10.74
C PHE A 85 -0.05 3.67 11.10
N TRP A 86 0.60 4.68 10.51
CA TRP A 86 2.05 4.84 10.63
C TRP A 86 2.49 5.29 12.02
N PHE A 87 1.73 6.19 12.66
CA PHE A 87 1.95 6.56 14.05
C PHE A 87 1.94 5.36 15.01
N ASN A 88 1.13 4.33 14.72
CA ASN A 88 1.11 3.11 15.51
C ASN A 88 2.20 2.12 15.09
N ALA A 89 2.49 1.99 13.80
CA ALA A 89 3.52 1.10 13.28
C ALA A 89 4.93 1.49 13.76
N THR A 90 5.24 2.79 13.81
CA THR A 90 6.57 3.30 14.22
C THR A 90 6.94 2.94 15.65
N LYS A 91 5.97 2.67 16.53
CA LYS A 91 6.21 2.19 17.91
C LYS A 91 6.94 0.84 17.96
N PHE A 92 6.91 0.07 16.87
CA PHE A 92 7.55 -1.24 16.75
C PHE A 92 8.69 -1.26 15.72
N ALA A 93 8.84 -0.18 14.96
CA ALA A 93 9.73 -0.15 13.81
C ALA A 93 11.12 0.38 14.18
N THR A 94 12.16 -0.36 13.80
CA THR A 94 13.53 0.16 13.85
C THR A 94 13.70 1.29 12.84
N GLU A 95 14.63 2.22 13.10
CA GLU A 95 14.89 3.35 12.20
C GLU A 95 15.18 2.91 10.74
N PRO A 96 16.03 1.87 10.48
CA PRO A 96 16.22 1.38 9.11
C PRO A 96 14.94 0.82 8.48
N SER A 97 14.09 0.12 9.24
CA SER A 97 12.82 -0.38 8.73
C SER A 97 11.82 0.74 8.44
N GLN A 98 11.85 1.85 9.19
CA GLN A 98 11.04 3.04 8.89
C GLN A 98 11.48 3.66 7.57
N ASP A 99 12.77 3.86 7.36
CA ASP A 99 13.31 4.39 6.11
C ASP A 99 12.98 3.49 4.92
N GLN A 100 13.15 2.17 5.08
CA GLN A 100 12.82 1.20 4.06
C GLN A 100 11.31 1.20 3.73
N PHE A 101 10.44 1.39 4.73
CA PHE A 101 9.00 1.46 4.50
C PHE A 101 8.65 2.72 3.72
N ILE A 102 9.16 3.88 4.12
CA ILE A 102 8.94 5.15 3.43
C ILE A 102 9.42 5.09 1.97
N ARG A 103 10.54 4.42 1.69
CA ARG A 103 11.01 4.18 0.31
C ARG A 103 10.06 3.28 -0.46
N THR A 104 9.68 2.13 0.10
CA THR A 104 8.89 1.12 -0.62
C THR A 104 7.44 1.53 -0.82
N ILE A 105 6.83 2.23 0.14
CA ILE A 105 5.48 2.79 -0.01
C ILE A 105 5.44 3.92 -1.04
N LYS A 106 6.52 4.72 -1.15
CA LYS A 106 6.64 5.72 -2.22
C LYS A 106 6.66 5.07 -3.60
N MET A 107 7.43 4.00 -3.79
CA MET A 107 7.45 3.28 -5.08
C MET A 107 6.06 2.75 -5.45
N PHE A 108 5.33 2.21 -4.47
CA PHE A 108 3.96 1.74 -4.65
C PHE A 108 3.02 2.88 -5.08
N LEU A 109 3.05 4.02 -4.38
CA LEU A 109 2.18 5.16 -4.70
C LEU A 109 2.53 5.79 -6.05
N ASP A 110 3.81 5.95 -6.37
CA ASP A 110 4.25 6.45 -7.68
C ASP A 110 3.78 5.51 -8.82
N ALA A 111 3.79 4.20 -8.59
CA ALA A 111 3.30 3.22 -9.56
C ALA A 111 1.77 3.26 -9.73
N ILE A 112 1.01 3.49 -8.65
CA ILE A 112 -0.44 3.70 -8.73
C ILE A 112 -0.79 4.97 -9.53
N VAL A 113 -0.05 6.07 -9.31
CA VAL A 113 -0.20 7.28 -10.14
C VAL A 113 0.04 6.97 -11.61
N GLN A 114 1.11 6.22 -11.90
CA GLN A 114 1.41 5.82 -13.27
C GLN A 114 0.29 4.95 -13.85
N GLN A 115 -0.26 3.99 -13.10
CA GLN A 115 -1.42 3.18 -13.51
C GLN A 115 -2.64 4.05 -13.85
N ALA A 116 -2.95 5.07 -13.04
CA ALA A 116 -4.03 6.01 -13.32
C ALA A 116 -3.77 6.83 -14.60
N PHE A 117 -2.52 7.23 -14.84
CA PHE A 117 -2.13 7.88 -16.09
C PHE A 117 -2.34 6.97 -17.30
N ASP A 118 -1.93 5.71 -17.24
CA ASP A 118 -2.12 4.78 -18.36
C ASP A 118 -3.60 4.51 -18.63
N ARG A 119 -4.43 4.42 -17.59
CA ARG A 119 -5.90 4.36 -17.70
C ARG A 119 -6.44 5.59 -18.43
N SER A 120 -5.96 6.80 -18.12
CA SER A 120 -6.37 8.03 -18.82
C SER A 120 -6.02 8.04 -20.32
N LYS A 121 -5.03 7.24 -20.74
CA LYS A 121 -4.59 7.11 -22.13
C LYS A 121 -5.11 5.85 -22.81
N ASN A 122 -5.94 5.05 -22.13
CA ASN A 122 -6.35 3.71 -22.57
C ASN A 122 -5.16 2.84 -23.02
N ARG A 123 -4.01 3.01 -22.34
CA ARG A 123 -2.79 2.29 -22.70
C ARG A 123 -2.85 0.88 -22.15
N ILE A 124 -2.85 -0.09 -23.06
CA ILE A 124 -2.67 -1.51 -22.73
C ILE A 124 -1.20 -1.86 -22.91
N ARG A 125 -0.61 -2.47 -21.89
CA ARG A 125 0.79 -2.89 -21.86
C ARG A 125 0.97 -4.29 -22.45
N ASP A 126 2.17 -4.57 -22.94
CA ASP A 126 2.62 -5.95 -23.15
C ASP A 126 2.95 -6.63 -21.81
N ILE A 127 3.23 -7.93 -21.85
CA ILE A 127 3.46 -8.73 -20.63
C ILE A 127 4.65 -8.18 -19.83
N ASP A 128 5.78 -7.90 -20.49
CA ASP A 128 7.00 -7.47 -19.80
C ASP A 128 6.83 -6.09 -19.14
N SER A 129 6.26 -5.12 -19.87
CA SER A 129 5.99 -3.80 -19.32
C SER A 129 4.87 -3.80 -18.29
N TYR A 130 3.91 -4.73 -18.38
CA TYR A 130 2.89 -4.95 -17.36
C TYR A 130 3.52 -5.41 -16.05
N PHE A 131 4.33 -6.47 -16.05
CA PHE A 131 5.02 -6.93 -14.84
C PHE A 131 5.97 -5.86 -14.27
N ALA A 132 6.60 -5.05 -15.12
CA ALA A 132 7.48 -3.97 -14.67
C ALA A 132 6.77 -2.95 -13.75
N ILE A 133 5.54 -2.56 -14.07
CA ILE A 133 4.74 -1.68 -13.20
C ILE A 133 3.99 -2.47 -12.12
N ARG A 134 3.49 -3.66 -12.45
CA ARG A 134 2.61 -4.43 -11.58
C ARG A 134 3.30 -4.86 -10.28
N ARG A 135 4.60 -5.18 -10.35
CA ARG A 135 5.47 -5.45 -9.18
C ARG A 135 5.51 -4.34 -8.15
N ASP A 136 5.25 -3.10 -8.57
CA ASP A 136 5.26 -1.95 -7.69
C ASP A 136 3.84 -1.65 -7.21
N THR A 137 2.82 -1.80 -8.07
CA THR A 137 1.40 -1.57 -7.71
C THR A 137 0.78 -2.64 -6.82
N VAL A 138 1.33 -3.86 -6.77
CA VAL A 138 0.75 -4.97 -5.97
C VAL A 138 1.04 -4.84 -4.46
N GLY A 139 1.86 -3.87 -4.04
CA GLY A 139 2.10 -3.57 -2.63
C GLY A 139 2.97 -4.57 -1.86
N THR A 140 3.59 -5.57 -2.53
CA THR A 140 4.38 -6.60 -1.84
C THR A 140 5.58 -6.03 -1.08
N ARG A 141 6.31 -5.05 -1.63
CA ARG A 141 7.52 -4.50 -0.98
C ARG A 141 7.23 -3.76 0.34
N PRO A 142 6.25 -2.83 0.41
CA PRO A 142 5.86 -2.25 1.70
C PRO A 142 5.33 -3.31 2.68
N ALA A 143 4.61 -4.33 2.22
CA ALA A 143 4.14 -5.42 3.08
C ALA A 143 5.29 -6.25 3.68
N LEU A 144 6.29 -6.63 2.88
CA LEU A 144 7.49 -7.33 3.39
C LEU A 144 8.27 -6.49 4.39
N THR A 145 8.34 -5.16 4.18
CA THR A 145 8.94 -4.26 5.17
C THR A 145 8.15 -4.28 6.48
N VAL A 146 6.82 -4.32 6.43
CA VAL A 146 5.97 -4.45 7.63
C VAL A 146 6.25 -5.76 8.39
N CYS A 147 6.49 -6.87 7.69
CA CYS A 147 6.86 -8.13 8.32
C CYS A 147 8.19 -8.06 9.10
N GLY A 148 9.09 -7.18 8.68
CA GLY A 148 10.42 -6.98 9.26
C GLY A 148 10.57 -5.73 10.11
N LEU A 149 9.50 -5.05 10.55
CA LEU A 149 9.62 -3.73 11.21
C LEU A 149 10.55 -3.74 12.43
N TYR A 150 10.44 -4.77 13.25
CA TYR A 150 11.25 -4.95 14.47
C TYR A 150 12.62 -5.57 14.19
N MET A 151 12.83 -6.06 12.96
CA MET A 151 14.09 -6.67 12.55
C MET A 151 14.98 -5.56 12.01
N ASN A 152 16.12 -5.34 12.65
CA ASN A 152 17.12 -4.37 12.20
C ASN A 152 17.93 -4.94 11.02
N ILE A 153 17.26 -5.27 9.91
CA ILE A 153 17.87 -5.93 8.75
C ILE A 153 18.67 -4.88 7.96
N PRO A 154 19.98 -5.07 7.77
CA PRO A 154 20.79 -4.14 6.98
C PRO A 154 20.37 -4.10 5.51
N ASP A 155 20.49 -2.93 4.88
CA ASP A 155 20.23 -2.75 3.44
C ASP A 155 21.06 -3.70 2.57
N SER A 156 22.28 -4.06 2.98
CA SER A 156 23.13 -5.01 2.25
C SER A 156 22.56 -6.43 2.19
N VAL A 157 21.71 -6.82 3.15
CA VAL A 157 21.02 -8.11 3.14
C VAL A 157 19.79 -8.02 2.23
N ILE A 158 19.00 -6.96 2.35
CA ILE A 158 17.80 -6.74 1.52
C ILE A 158 18.19 -6.65 0.03
N SER A 159 19.27 -5.95 -0.27
CA SER A 159 19.81 -5.79 -1.63
C SER A 159 20.68 -6.96 -2.10
N HIS A 160 20.92 -7.97 -1.26
CA HIS A 160 21.68 -9.14 -1.67
C HIS A 160 20.97 -9.80 -2.88
N PRO A 161 21.69 -10.14 -3.97
CA PRO A 161 21.06 -10.57 -5.22
C PRO A 161 20.06 -11.73 -5.07
N VAL A 162 20.36 -12.67 -4.16
CA VAL A 162 19.46 -13.80 -3.85
C VAL A 162 18.18 -13.32 -3.18
N ILE A 163 18.26 -12.41 -2.21
CA ILE A 163 17.08 -11.89 -1.51
C ILE A 163 16.24 -11.05 -2.46
N ALA A 164 16.86 -10.17 -3.23
CA ALA A 164 16.17 -9.37 -4.25
C ALA A 164 15.43 -10.26 -5.26
N LYS A 165 16.07 -11.33 -5.75
CA LYS A 165 15.43 -12.27 -6.68
C LYS A 165 14.30 -13.06 -6.04
N LEU A 166 14.44 -13.48 -4.78
CA LEU A 166 13.36 -14.15 -4.04
C LEU A 166 12.17 -13.22 -3.81
N THR A 167 12.43 -11.95 -3.48
CA THR A 167 11.38 -10.93 -3.36
C THR A 167 10.65 -10.76 -4.69
N GLU A 168 11.36 -10.62 -5.80
CA GLU A 168 10.76 -10.50 -7.14
C GLU A 168 9.88 -11.71 -7.48
N LEU A 169 10.38 -12.94 -7.29
CA LEU A 169 9.61 -14.16 -7.58
C LEU A 169 8.37 -14.28 -6.68
N CYS A 170 8.48 -13.90 -5.41
CA CYS A 170 7.34 -13.85 -4.49
C CYS A 170 6.30 -12.84 -4.95
N THR A 171 6.75 -11.64 -5.35
CA THR A 171 5.88 -10.60 -5.92
C THR A 171 5.17 -11.11 -7.18
N ASP A 172 5.88 -11.76 -8.10
CA ASP A 172 5.27 -12.29 -9.33
C ASP A 172 4.18 -13.33 -9.05
N MET A 173 4.40 -14.22 -8.07
CA MET A 173 3.38 -15.17 -7.64
C MET A 173 2.14 -14.46 -7.06
N ILE A 174 2.34 -13.45 -6.20
CA ILE A 174 1.24 -12.67 -5.62
C ILE A 174 0.46 -11.93 -6.70
N ILE A 175 1.13 -11.37 -7.71
CA ILE A 175 0.48 -10.73 -8.86
C ILE A 175 -0.43 -11.72 -9.56
N MET A 176 0.11 -12.87 -9.98
CA MET A 176 -0.65 -13.87 -10.70
C MET A 176 -1.87 -14.33 -9.90
N ASP A 177 -1.69 -14.61 -8.61
CA ASP A 177 -2.80 -15.01 -7.73
C ASP A 177 -3.85 -13.91 -7.60
N ASN A 178 -3.43 -12.67 -7.37
CA ASN A 178 -4.34 -11.52 -7.23
C ASN A 178 -5.15 -11.29 -8.50
N ASP A 179 -4.48 -11.20 -9.65
CA ASP A 179 -5.13 -10.94 -10.93
C ASP A 179 -6.07 -12.09 -11.31
N MET A 180 -5.71 -13.36 -11.04
CA MET A 180 -6.58 -14.50 -11.30
C MET A 180 -7.86 -14.47 -10.46
N VAL A 181 -7.78 -14.06 -9.18
CA VAL A 181 -8.97 -14.02 -8.31
C VAL A 181 -9.82 -12.77 -8.54
N SER A 182 -9.22 -11.65 -8.98
CA SER A 182 -9.93 -10.40 -9.24
C SER A 182 -10.50 -10.29 -10.65
N TYR A 183 -10.02 -11.09 -11.62
CA TYR A 183 -10.38 -11.02 -13.04
C TYR A 183 -11.89 -10.99 -13.35
N LYS A 184 -12.74 -11.62 -12.53
CA LYS A 184 -14.20 -11.63 -12.74
C LYS A 184 -14.93 -10.42 -12.18
N ILE A 185 -14.26 -9.66 -11.32
CA ILE A 185 -14.81 -8.57 -10.53
C ILE A 185 -14.34 -7.22 -11.11
N GLU A 186 -13.11 -7.17 -11.61
CA GLU A 186 -12.54 -6.10 -12.44
C GLU A 186 -13.13 -6.08 -13.87
#